data_AF-A0A6G1JWZ6-F1
#
_entry.id   AF-A0A6G1JWZ6-F1
#
_cell.length_a   1.000
_cell.length_b   1.000
_cell.length_c   1.000
_cell.angle_alpha   90.00
_cell.angle_beta   90.00
_cell.angle_gamma   90.00
#
_symmetry.space_group_name_H-M   'P 1'
#
loop_
_entity.id
_entity.type
_entity.pdbx_description
1 polymer ?
#
loop_
_entity_poly.entity_id
_entity_poly.type
_entity_poly.pdbx_seq_one_letter_code
_entity_poly.pdbx_strand_id
1 'polypeptide(L)'
;MFLKYHRCLLYPKFWPSPSLPISPGAAAYPNAPHISSGTKQVLVAFGDSYTYIQGTTGYPNFTFIGSYLPDEFAFTPSTLLRTRIVQNFTATAQGGPNWVEYLTGCGLKDNTTTLPSSCDMQLWDFAFAGADISQQYLPLHHDYTIPLVNQTQRYLTYAEPTLRKRLDKKNSLVAIWIGINDVNDSLRLLPNASSSSSSSYVEFWNTLISTVFAQSVKPLLDAGYANLLVVNLPPLDRTAANQKLNNPRPNKQEVAWWNAALVAHASTFAEENPEARTMVYDANTFLNAVMDEPAKYAIVNTTSWCPGYNQLDVLTTPEKYGCGKLDEYFWYNSGHLTSHVHKIMVPDLVKFLRSESKKYRKC
;
A
#
# COMPACT_ATOMS: atom_id res chain seq x y z
N MET A 1 21.10 -1.41 -40.71
CA MET A 1 20.72 -0.30 -39.80
C MET A 1 19.20 -0.20 -39.83
N PHE A 2 18.49 -0.92 -38.97
CA PHE A 2 17.03 -0.91 -38.93
C PHE A 2 16.57 0.14 -37.90
N LEU A 3 16.01 1.25 -38.39
CA LEU A 3 15.25 2.18 -37.56
C LEU A 3 13.94 1.50 -37.13
N LYS A 4 13.81 1.14 -35.85
CA LYS A 4 12.51 0.84 -35.25
C LYS A 4 11.79 2.17 -35.00
N TYR A 5 10.71 2.40 -35.75
CA TYR A 5 9.75 3.45 -35.45
C TYR A 5 9.04 3.12 -34.12
N HIS A 6 9.25 3.94 -33.08
CA HIS A 6 8.42 3.92 -31.88
C HIS A 6 7.09 4.63 -32.18
N ARG A 7 5.99 3.86 -32.26
CA ARG A 7 4.63 4.42 -32.30
C ARG A 7 4.27 4.91 -30.89
N CYS A 8 4.09 6.22 -30.75
CA CYS A 8 3.69 6.87 -29.51
C CYS A 8 2.19 6.60 -29.23
N LEU A 9 1.90 5.97 -28.09
CA LEU A 9 0.55 5.84 -27.56
C LEU A 9 0.30 7.01 -26.59
N LEU A 10 -0.63 7.92 -26.95
CA LEU A 10 -1.06 9.02 -26.09
C LEU A 10 -1.92 8.47 -24.94
N TYR A 11 -1.48 8.61 -23.68
CA TYR A 11 -2.25 8.21 -22.50
C TYR A 11 -2.98 9.42 -21.83
N PRO A 12 -4.26 9.28 -21.43
CA PRO A 12 -5.06 10.37 -20.84
C PRO A 12 -4.59 10.82 -19.44
N LYS A 13 -5.19 11.91 -18.91
CA LYS A 13 -4.82 12.52 -17.61
C LYS A 13 -5.30 11.64 -16.46
N PHE A 14 -4.38 11.17 -15.62
CA PHE A 14 -4.71 10.39 -14.41
C PHE A 14 -5.18 11.25 -13.23
N TRP A 15 -4.75 12.52 -13.14
CA TRP A 15 -5.04 13.37 -11.99
C TRP A 15 -5.36 14.80 -12.44
N PRO A 16 -6.53 15.36 -12.10
CA PRO A 16 -6.83 16.78 -12.38
C PRO A 16 -5.97 17.71 -11.49
N SER A 17 -5.73 18.92 -12.00
CA SER A 17 -4.99 19.99 -11.30
C SER A 17 -5.84 20.60 -10.18
N PRO A 18 -5.31 20.82 -8.96
CA PRO A 18 -5.92 21.72 -8.00
C PRO A 18 -5.30 23.13 -8.13
N SER A 19 -6.14 24.14 -8.30
CA SER A 19 -5.81 25.52 -7.96
C SER A 19 -5.77 25.63 -6.43
N LEU A 20 -4.58 25.85 -5.87
CA LEU A 20 -4.39 26.13 -4.44
C LEU A 20 -4.73 27.59 -4.14
N PRO A 21 -5.34 27.88 -2.98
CA PRO A 21 -4.96 29.03 -2.19
C PRO A 21 -4.44 28.62 -0.80
N ILE A 22 -3.54 29.45 -0.28
CA ILE A 22 -2.91 29.40 1.05
C ILE A 22 -3.97 29.79 2.11
N SER A 23 -3.98 29.08 3.26
CA SER A 23 -4.88 29.17 4.45
C SER A 23 -5.09 30.57 5.08
N PRO A 24 -5.93 30.79 6.15
CA PRO A 24 -6.76 29.85 6.93
C PRO A 24 -8.22 30.32 7.18
N GLY A 25 -9.15 29.37 7.32
CA GLY A 25 -10.51 29.65 7.78
C GLY A 25 -11.49 28.60 7.27
N ALA A 26 -12.28 28.02 8.15
CA ALA A 26 -13.21 26.93 7.84
C ALA A 26 -14.13 27.24 6.66
N ALA A 27 -14.01 26.48 5.56
CA ALA A 27 -15.05 26.35 4.54
C ALA A 27 -14.80 25.14 3.61
N ALA A 28 -15.87 24.38 3.40
CA ALA A 28 -16.19 23.38 2.37
C ALA A 28 -15.08 22.84 1.46
N TYR A 29 -14.99 21.50 1.44
CA TYR A 29 -14.27 20.73 0.42
C TYR A 29 -14.64 21.19 -1.00
N PRO A 30 -13.67 21.60 -1.85
CA PRO A 30 -13.97 21.90 -3.24
C PRO A 30 -14.34 20.59 -3.96
N ASN A 31 -15.52 20.60 -4.59
CA ASN A 31 -16.02 19.52 -5.44
C ASN A 31 -14.91 19.06 -6.42
N ALA A 32 -14.64 17.75 -6.40
CA ALA A 32 -13.75 17.12 -7.35
C ALA A 32 -14.29 17.33 -8.78
N PRO A 33 -13.45 17.68 -9.76
CA PRO A 33 -13.91 17.99 -11.10
C PRO A 33 -14.41 16.72 -11.81
N HIS A 34 -15.62 16.82 -12.33
CA HIS A 34 -16.26 15.86 -13.22
C HIS A 34 -15.38 15.58 -14.45
N ILE A 35 -14.93 14.33 -14.61
CA ILE A 35 -14.47 13.78 -15.89
C ILE A 35 -15.67 13.09 -16.53
N SER A 36 -16.03 13.46 -17.76
CA SER A 36 -17.24 12.98 -18.42
C SER A 36 -17.08 11.58 -19.04
N SER A 37 -18.12 10.77 -18.78
CA SER A 37 -18.65 9.58 -19.49
C SER A 37 -17.83 8.29 -19.52
N GLY A 38 -18.20 7.37 -18.60
CA GLY A 38 -18.19 5.92 -18.86
C GLY A 38 -17.45 5.07 -17.82
N THR A 39 -16.19 5.39 -17.56
CA THR A 39 -15.29 4.57 -16.73
C THR A 39 -14.77 5.37 -15.56
N LYS A 40 -15.17 4.98 -14.34
CA LYS A 40 -14.61 5.51 -13.09
C LYS A 40 -13.13 5.13 -13.00
N GLN A 41 -12.33 6.00 -12.39
CA GLN A 41 -10.94 5.67 -12.06
C GLN A 41 -10.93 4.52 -11.06
N VAL A 42 -9.95 3.62 -11.16
CA VAL A 42 -9.86 2.46 -10.26
C VAL A 42 -8.46 2.32 -9.71
N LEU A 43 -8.38 2.08 -8.40
CA LEU A 43 -7.22 1.55 -7.72
C LEU A 43 -7.48 0.08 -7.39
N VAL A 44 -6.60 -0.80 -7.85
CA VAL A 44 -6.51 -2.18 -7.39
C VAL A 44 -5.27 -2.29 -6.51
N ALA A 45 -5.44 -2.61 -5.23
CA ALA A 45 -4.36 -2.61 -4.25
C ALA A 45 -4.03 -4.02 -3.76
N PHE A 46 -2.75 -4.28 -3.51
CA PHE A 46 -2.22 -5.53 -2.96
C PHE A 46 -1.14 -5.20 -1.94
N GLY A 47 -0.84 -6.13 -1.04
CA GLY A 47 0.17 -5.88 -0.02
C GLY A 47 -0.11 -6.52 1.32
N ASP A 48 0.47 -5.92 2.35
CA ASP A 48 0.36 -6.34 3.74
C ASP A 48 -0.53 -5.40 4.58
N SER A 49 -0.26 -5.36 5.89
CA SER A 49 -1.00 -4.57 6.86
C SER A 49 -0.92 -3.07 6.64
N TYR A 50 0.02 -2.56 5.84
CA TYR A 50 0.10 -1.14 5.47
C TYR A 50 -0.93 -0.72 4.42
N THR A 51 -1.58 -1.69 3.77
CA THR A 51 -2.51 -1.44 2.67
C THR A 51 -3.89 -2.05 2.90
N TYR A 52 -4.02 -3.13 3.67
CA TYR A 52 -5.32 -3.78 3.83
C TYR A 52 -6.42 -2.84 4.37
N ILE A 53 -7.62 -3.07 3.86
CA ILE A 53 -8.87 -2.49 4.38
C ILE A 53 -9.84 -3.63 4.71
N GLN A 54 -10.66 -3.45 5.74
CA GLN A 54 -11.72 -4.39 6.08
C GLN A 54 -12.86 -4.32 5.04
N GLY A 55 -13.36 -5.49 4.64
CA GLY A 55 -14.60 -5.59 3.87
C GLY A 55 -15.64 -6.47 4.54
N THR A 56 -16.91 -6.30 4.19
CA THR A 56 -18.03 -7.03 4.82
C THR A 56 -18.00 -8.55 4.60
N THR A 57 -17.14 -9.03 3.71
CA THR A 57 -16.97 -10.47 3.42
C THR A 57 -15.51 -10.89 3.53
N GLY A 58 -14.65 -10.07 4.14
CA GLY A 58 -13.24 -10.38 4.39
C GLY A 58 -13.02 -10.98 5.76
N TYR A 59 -11.90 -11.68 5.93
CA TYR A 59 -11.49 -12.15 7.24
C TYR A 59 -11.34 -10.95 8.21
N PRO A 60 -12.03 -10.96 9.37
CA PRO A 60 -12.11 -9.77 10.24
C PRO A 60 -10.75 -9.28 10.74
N ASN A 61 -10.45 -8.00 10.51
CA ASN A 61 -9.20 -7.29 10.77
C ASN A 61 -8.00 -7.70 9.90
N PHE A 62 -8.24 -8.32 8.73
CA PHE A 62 -7.13 -8.76 7.87
C PHE A 62 -7.28 -8.44 6.39
N THR A 63 -8.49 -8.42 5.82
CA THR A 63 -8.64 -8.19 4.36
C THR A 63 -10.05 -7.75 3.98
N PHE A 64 -10.19 -7.34 2.72
CA PHE A 64 -11.45 -6.91 2.13
C PHE A 64 -12.39 -8.07 1.80
N ILE A 65 -11.86 -9.22 1.37
CA ILE A 65 -12.67 -10.35 0.88
C ILE A 65 -12.02 -11.69 1.16
N GLY A 66 -12.78 -12.65 1.69
CA GLY A 66 -12.41 -14.02 2.08
C GLY A 66 -11.13 -14.15 2.90
N SER A 67 -10.47 -15.29 2.77
CA SER A 67 -9.21 -15.65 3.46
C SER A 67 -8.50 -16.79 2.73
N TYR A 68 -7.43 -17.33 3.31
CA TYR A 68 -6.77 -18.53 2.80
C TYR A 68 -7.32 -19.85 3.38
N LEU A 69 -8.36 -19.78 4.22
CA LEU A 69 -9.04 -20.98 4.70
C LEU A 69 -9.72 -21.73 3.55
N PRO A 70 -9.94 -23.05 3.71
CA PRO A 70 -10.79 -23.82 2.79
C PRO A 70 -12.13 -23.10 2.56
N ASP A 71 -12.60 -23.10 1.32
CA ASP A 71 -13.85 -22.47 0.85
C ASP A 71 -13.92 -20.93 0.93
N GLU A 72 -12.93 -20.24 1.52
CA GLU A 72 -12.89 -18.77 1.59
C GLU A 72 -11.93 -18.12 0.57
N PHE A 73 -11.06 -18.92 -0.05
CA PHE A 73 -10.13 -18.46 -1.08
C PHE A 73 -10.86 -18.09 -2.37
N ALA A 74 -11.81 -18.91 -2.83
CA ALA A 74 -12.63 -18.58 -3.99
C ALA A 74 -13.78 -17.65 -3.61
N PHE A 75 -14.20 -16.76 -4.52
CA PHE A 75 -15.43 -15.99 -4.34
C PHE A 75 -16.16 -15.80 -5.66
N THR A 76 -17.48 -15.58 -5.55
CA THR A 76 -18.34 -15.38 -6.73
C THR A 76 -18.33 -13.91 -7.18
N PRO A 77 -18.70 -13.62 -8.44
CA PRO A 77 -18.96 -12.26 -8.89
C PRO A 77 -19.99 -11.51 -8.03
N SER A 78 -20.99 -12.23 -7.51
CA SER A 78 -22.02 -11.65 -6.63
C SER A 78 -21.43 -11.23 -5.28
N THR A 79 -20.58 -12.07 -4.69
CA THR A 79 -19.85 -11.75 -3.46
C THR A 79 -19.02 -10.48 -3.68
N LEU A 80 -18.12 -10.49 -4.68
CA LEU A 80 -17.26 -9.36 -5.01
C LEU A 80 -18.03 -8.04 -5.17
N LEU A 81 -19.10 -8.03 -5.96
CA LEU A 81 -19.84 -6.80 -6.28
C LEU A 81 -20.73 -6.30 -5.13
N ARG A 82 -20.97 -7.13 -4.10
CA ARG A 82 -21.76 -6.77 -2.91
C ARG A 82 -20.90 -6.48 -1.69
N THR A 83 -19.64 -6.92 -1.67
CA THR A 83 -18.69 -6.59 -0.60
C THR A 83 -18.54 -5.08 -0.48
N ARG A 84 -18.65 -4.58 0.75
CA ARG A 84 -18.51 -3.15 1.07
C ARG A 84 -17.26 -2.95 1.91
N ILE A 85 -16.56 -1.86 1.68
CA ILE A 85 -15.48 -1.38 2.56
C ILE A 85 -16.14 -1.03 3.90
N VAL A 86 -15.65 -1.60 4.99
CA VAL A 86 -16.06 -1.26 6.34
C VAL A 86 -15.12 -0.17 6.83
N GLN A 87 -15.65 0.94 7.35
CA GLN A 87 -14.81 1.94 7.98
C GLN A 87 -15.21 2.15 9.44
N ASN A 88 -14.25 1.88 10.32
CA ASN A 88 -14.29 2.10 11.76
C ASN A 88 -12.85 2.07 12.32
N PHE A 89 -12.71 2.24 13.63
CA PHE A 89 -11.40 2.31 14.29
C PHE A 89 -10.49 1.10 14.03
N THR A 90 -11.04 -0.10 13.86
CA THR A 90 -10.28 -1.35 13.69
C THR A 90 -10.32 -1.89 12.26
N ALA A 91 -10.87 -1.13 11.31
CA ALA A 91 -11.02 -1.56 9.92
C ALA A 91 -9.68 -1.70 9.18
N THR A 92 -8.61 -1.19 9.76
CA THR A 92 -7.26 -1.18 9.22
C THR A 92 -6.24 -1.37 10.37
N ALA A 93 -4.95 -1.51 10.07
CA ALA A 93 -3.89 -1.56 11.09
C ALA A 93 -3.38 -0.16 11.50
N GLN A 94 -4.12 0.89 11.18
CA GLN A 94 -3.70 2.29 11.32
C GLN A 94 -4.52 3.08 12.35
N GLY A 95 -5.56 2.47 12.94
CA GLY A 95 -6.49 3.18 13.84
C GLY A 95 -7.44 4.14 13.12
N GLY A 96 -7.76 3.85 11.86
CA GLY A 96 -8.55 4.71 10.97
C GLY A 96 -8.19 4.45 9.49
N PRO A 97 -8.66 5.29 8.54
CA PRO A 97 -8.38 5.04 7.13
C PRO A 97 -6.88 4.97 6.81
N ASN A 98 -6.50 4.16 5.82
CA ASN A 98 -5.12 4.09 5.36
C ASN A 98 -4.91 4.88 4.05
N TRP A 99 -3.71 4.77 3.47
CA TRP A 99 -3.31 5.58 2.31
C TRP A 99 -4.14 5.31 1.04
N VAL A 100 -4.65 4.10 0.81
CA VAL A 100 -5.46 3.79 -0.38
C VAL A 100 -6.86 4.39 -0.27
N GLU A 101 -7.42 4.45 0.95
CA GLU A 101 -8.69 5.11 1.21
C GLU A 101 -8.57 6.62 1.08
N TYR A 102 -7.48 7.21 1.61
CA TYR A 102 -7.22 8.65 1.44
C TYR A 102 -6.91 9.03 -0.01
N LEU A 103 -6.19 8.19 -0.76
CA LEU A 103 -5.88 8.44 -2.16
C LEU A 103 -7.13 8.42 -3.04
N THR A 104 -8.06 7.50 -2.78
CA THR A 104 -9.26 7.31 -3.59
C THR A 104 -10.46 8.14 -3.10
N GLY A 105 -10.45 8.57 -1.84
CA GLY A 105 -11.62 9.13 -1.15
C GLY A 105 -12.70 8.07 -0.84
N CYS A 106 -12.44 6.80 -1.12
CA CYS A 106 -13.40 5.72 -0.97
C CYS A 106 -13.30 5.12 0.44
N GLY A 107 -14.42 4.99 1.15
CA GLY A 107 -14.43 4.39 2.48
C GLY A 107 -14.00 5.32 3.63
N LEU A 108 -13.97 6.65 3.45
CA LEU A 108 -13.50 7.58 4.50
C LEU A 108 -14.52 7.92 5.60
N LYS A 109 -15.78 7.50 5.47
CA LYS A 109 -16.82 7.88 6.43
C LYS A 109 -16.86 6.90 7.61
N ASP A 110 -16.52 7.40 8.80
CA ASP A 110 -16.52 6.63 10.04
C ASP A 110 -17.84 5.93 10.34
N ASN A 111 -17.73 4.72 10.89
CA ASN A 111 -18.84 3.86 11.31
C ASN A 111 -19.86 3.59 10.19
N THR A 112 -19.39 3.48 8.95
CA THR A 112 -20.24 3.14 7.80
C THR A 112 -19.62 2.07 6.91
N THR A 113 -20.40 1.62 5.93
CA THR A 113 -19.91 0.74 4.88
C THR A 113 -20.10 1.39 3.51
N THR A 114 -19.09 1.27 2.64
CA THR A 114 -19.06 1.92 1.32
C THR A 114 -18.93 0.87 0.22
N LEU A 115 -19.78 0.93 -0.81
CA LEU A 115 -19.58 0.09 -2.00
C LEU A 115 -18.46 0.68 -2.85
N PRO A 116 -17.44 -0.10 -3.26
CA PRO A 116 -16.39 0.39 -4.15
C PRO A 116 -16.93 1.07 -5.41
N SER A 117 -17.98 0.50 -6.01
CA SER A 117 -18.63 1.02 -7.22
C SER A 117 -19.34 2.36 -7.03
N SER A 118 -19.64 2.76 -5.79
CA SER A 118 -20.27 4.05 -5.49
C SER A 118 -19.27 5.21 -5.46
N CYS A 119 -17.98 4.94 -5.22
CA CYS A 119 -16.93 5.95 -5.14
C CYS A 119 -16.56 6.53 -6.52
N ASP A 120 -16.08 7.78 -6.58
CA ASP A 120 -15.62 8.41 -7.83
C ASP A 120 -14.37 7.72 -8.38
N MET A 121 -13.43 7.41 -7.48
CA MET A 121 -12.36 6.47 -7.70
C MET A 121 -12.68 5.18 -6.91
N GLN A 122 -12.89 4.07 -7.63
CA GLN A 122 -13.18 2.79 -6.97
C GLN A 122 -11.92 2.24 -6.33
N LEU A 123 -12.07 1.68 -5.14
CA LEU A 123 -11.01 0.98 -4.41
C LEU A 123 -11.35 -0.51 -4.32
N TRP A 124 -10.53 -1.34 -4.96
CA TRP A 124 -10.59 -2.79 -4.86
C TRP A 124 -9.30 -3.30 -4.24
N ASP A 125 -9.35 -3.54 -2.93
CA ASP A 125 -8.18 -3.93 -2.15
C ASP A 125 -8.14 -5.45 -1.95
N PHE A 126 -7.00 -6.06 -2.24
CA PHE A 126 -6.72 -7.49 -2.06
C PHE A 126 -5.52 -7.72 -1.14
N ALA A 127 -5.04 -6.68 -0.46
CA ALA A 127 -4.00 -6.81 0.55
C ALA A 127 -4.51 -7.63 1.74
N PHE A 128 -3.57 -8.27 2.42
CA PHE A 128 -3.85 -9.14 3.55
C PHE A 128 -2.87 -8.82 4.68
N ALA A 129 -3.37 -8.43 5.84
CA ALA A 129 -2.53 -8.10 6.99
C ALA A 129 -1.66 -9.31 7.40
N GLY A 130 -0.35 -9.09 7.58
CA GLY A 130 0.61 -10.17 7.87
C GLY A 130 1.09 -10.97 6.65
N ALA A 131 0.73 -10.56 5.43
CA ALA A 131 1.24 -11.23 4.23
C ALA A 131 2.75 -11.02 4.05
N ASP A 132 3.44 -12.14 3.81
CA ASP A 132 4.71 -12.18 3.09
C ASP A 132 4.48 -12.28 1.58
N ILE A 133 5.56 -12.20 0.80
CA ILE A 133 5.50 -12.34 -0.65
C ILE A 133 5.03 -13.73 -1.08
N SER A 134 5.60 -14.80 -0.50
CA SER A 134 5.33 -16.18 -0.93
C SER A 134 5.68 -17.24 0.11
N GLN A 135 4.82 -18.26 0.23
CA GLN A 135 5.06 -19.47 1.01
C GLN A 135 6.25 -20.31 0.54
N GLN A 136 6.77 -20.04 -0.67
CA GLN A 136 7.98 -20.67 -1.17
C GLN A 136 9.20 -20.36 -0.28
N TYR A 137 9.20 -19.21 0.39
CA TYR A 137 10.37 -18.70 1.11
C TYR A 137 10.15 -18.56 2.61
N LEU A 138 8.96 -18.16 3.04
CA LEU A 138 8.61 -17.91 4.43
C LEU A 138 7.26 -18.56 4.77
N PRO A 139 7.08 -19.09 6.00
CA PRO A 139 5.80 -19.65 6.43
C PRO A 139 4.75 -18.56 6.60
N LEU A 140 3.47 -18.92 6.51
CA LEU A 140 2.39 -17.98 6.82
C LEU A 140 2.40 -17.58 8.30
N HIS A 141 2.01 -16.33 8.58
CA HIS A 141 1.75 -15.87 9.95
C HIS A 141 0.58 -16.60 10.58
N HIS A 142 -0.45 -16.87 9.78
CA HIS A 142 -1.62 -17.65 10.14
C HIS A 142 -2.06 -18.51 8.96
N ASP A 143 -2.72 -19.65 9.22
CA ASP A 143 -3.24 -20.55 8.18
C ASP A 143 -4.23 -19.85 7.21
N TYR A 144 -4.90 -18.80 7.68
CA TYR A 144 -5.80 -17.96 6.88
C TYR A 144 -5.11 -16.82 6.11
N THR A 145 -3.79 -16.65 6.22
CA THR A 145 -3.05 -15.54 5.59
C THR A 145 -2.84 -15.77 4.10
N ILE A 146 -3.23 -14.81 3.26
CA ILE A 146 -3.00 -14.88 1.81
C ILE A 146 -1.69 -14.15 1.46
N PRO A 147 -0.61 -14.83 1.05
CA PRO A 147 0.63 -14.19 0.62
C PRO A 147 0.45 -13.47 -0.72
N LEU A 148 1.30 -12.49 -1.04
CA LEU A 148 1.12 -11.60 -2.19
C LEU A 148 0.91 -12.33 -3.52
N VAL A 149 1.70 -13.37 -3.80
CA VAL A 149 1.56 -14.14 -5.05
C VAL A 149 0.17 -14.79 -5.17
N ASN A 150 -0.38 -15.27 -4.05
CA ASN A 150 -1.73 -15.82 -4.00
C ASN A 150 -2.79 -14.72 -4.00
N GLN A 151 -2.55 -13.52 -3.45
CA GLN A 151 -3.45 -12.38 -3.60
C GLN A 151 -3.64 -12.04 -5.09
N THR A 152 -2.53 -11.98 -5.84
CA THR A 152 -2.55 -11.73 -7.28
C THR A 152 -3.23 -12.85 -8.06
N GLN A 153 -2.87 -14.11 -7.79
CA GLN A 153 -3.52 -15.27 -8.42
C GLN A 153 -5.04 -15.24 -8.19
N ARG A 154 -5.46 -14.99 -6.96
CA ARG A 154 -6.86 -14.95 -6.55
C ARG A 154 -7.60 -13.81 -7.25
N TYR A 155 -6.98 -12.64 -7.33
CA TYR A 155 -7.52 -11.51 -8.09
C TYR A 155 -7.76 -11.88 -9.56
N LEU A 156 -6.73 -12.38 -10.24
CA LEU A 156 -6.81 -12.72 -11.66
C LEU A 156 -7.84 -13.82 -11.95
N THR A 157 -8.03 -14.74 -11.00
CA THR A 157 -8.97 -15.86 -11.13
C THR A 157 -10.42 -15.44 -10.88
N TYR A 158 -10.68 -14.72 -9.78
CA TYR A 158 -12.05 -14.53 -9.28
C TYR A 158 -12.56 -13.09 -9.44
N ALA A 159 -11.70 -12.08 -9.42
CA ALA A 159 -12.09 -10.67 -9.53
C ALA A 159 -11.95 -10.11 -10.94
N GLU A 160 -10.80 -10.29 -11.59
CA GLU A 160 -10.48 -9.71 -12.89
C GLU A 160 -11.55 -9.99 -13.96
N PRO A 161 -12.07 -11.24 -14.11
CA PRO A 161 -13.08 -11.53 -15.14
C PRO A 161 -14.39 -10.76 -14.96
N THR A 162 -14.70 -10.38 -13.72
CA THR A 162 -15.88 -9.59 -13.35
C THR A 162 -15.60 -8.10 -13.50
N LEU A 163 -14.48 -7.63 -12.96
CA LEU A 163 -14.14 -6.21 -12.91
C LEU A 163 -13.78 -5.66 -14.28
N ARG A 164 -13.08 -6.42 -15.15
CA ARG A 164 -12.68 -5.97 -16.49
C ARG A 164 -13.84 -5.52 -17.39
N LYS A 165 -15.06 -5.96 -17.08
CA LYS A 165 -16.29 -5.55 -17.80
C LYS A 165 -16.82 -4.18 -17.33
N ARG A 166 -16.24 -3.62 -16.27
CA ARG A 166 -16.74 -2.46 -15.52
C ARG A 166 -15.67 -1.38 -15.30
N LEU A 167 -14.40 -1.67 -15.60
CA LEU A 167 -13.28 -0.74 -15.47
C LEU A 167 -12.38 -0.74 -16.71
N ASP A 168 -11.64 0.35 -16.89
CA ASP A 168 -10.60 0.47 -17.89
C ASP A 168 -9.24 0.09 -17.29
N LYS A 169 -8.73 -1.09 -17.62
CA LYS A 169 -7.45 -1.61 -17.08
C LYS A 169 -6.25 -0.73 -17.40
N LYS A 170 -6.21 -0.14 -18.60
CA LYS A 170 -5.10 0.72 -19.03
C LYS A 170 -5.06 2.04 -18.29
N ASN A 171 -6.22 2.50 -17.80
CA ASN A 171 -6.37 3.71 -17.00
C ASN A 171 -6.60 3.42 -15.50
N SER A 172 -6.42 2.17 -15.08
CA SER A 172 -6.43 1.80 -13.66
C SER A 172 -5.01 1.87 -13.09
N LEU A 173 -4.91 2.23 -11.81
CA LEU A 173 -3.68 2.10 -11.04
C LEU A 173 -3.70 0.76 -10.32
N VAL A 174 -2.64 -0.02 -10.49
CA VAL A 174 -2.36 -1.16 -9.62
C VAL A 174 -1.28 -0.74 -8.65
N ALA A 175 -1.47 -0.99 -7.37
CA ALA A 175 -0.48 -0.68 -6.35
C ALA A 175 -0.13 -1.87 -5.46
N ILE A 176 1.15 -2.01 -5.15
CA ILE A 176 1.69 -3.05 -4.28
C ILE A 176 2.56 -2.38 -3.21
N TRP A 177 2.22 -2.58 -1.93
CA TRP A 177 3.11 -2.26 -0.80
C TRP A 177 3.26 -3.50 0.08
N ILE A 178 4.42 -4.14 -0.01
CA ILE A 178 4.74 -5.41 0.61
C ILE A 178 6.18 -5.38 1.13
N GLY A 179 6.49 -6.22 2.12
CA GLY A 179 7.87 -6.55 2.49
C GLY A 179 8.21 -6.36 3.96
N ILE A 180 7.35 -5.70 4.75
CA ILE A 180 7.66 -5.47 6.16
C ILE A 180 7.73 -6.80 6.92
N ASN A 181 6.84 -7.74 6.59
CA ASN A 181 6.80 -9.06 7.18
C ASN A 181 8.01 -9.87 6.69
N ASP A 182 8.30 -9.83 5.39
CA ASP A 182 9.40 -10.59 4.80
C ASP A 182 10.76 -10.23 5.42
N VAL A 183 11.01 -8.94 5.62
CA VAL A 183 12.24 -8.47 6.30
C VAL A 183 12.25 -8.93 7.75
N ASN A 184 11.17 -8.72 8.51
CA ASN A 184 11.15 -9.10 9.92
C ASN A 184 11.27 -10.62 10.12
N ASP A 185 10.61 -11.42 9.29
CA ASP A 185 10.61 -12.87 9.40
C ASP A 185 11.87 -13.51 8.86
N SER A 186 12.45 -12.99 7.77
CA SER A 186 13.77 -13.47 7.34
C SER A 186 14.83 -13.24 8.42
N LEU A 187 14.82 -12.08 9.09
CA LEU A 187 15.74 -11.79 10.19
C LEU A 187 15.50 -12.68 11.43
N ARG A 188 14.24 -13.05 11.69
CA ARG A 188 13.83 -13.86 12.83
C ARG A 188 14.04 -15.36 12.62
N LEU A 189 13.65 -15.87 11.46
CA LEU A 189 13.58 -17.30 11.13
C LEU A 189 14.85 -17.80 10.44
N LEU A 190 15.58 -16.92 9.77
CA LEU A 190 16.84 -17.24 9.09
C LEU A 190 18.02 -16.47 9.71
N PRO A 191 18.23 -16.47 11.05
CA PRO A 191 19.26 -15.66 11.69
C PRO A 191 20.70 -16.02 11.22
N ASN A 192 20.86 -17.21 10.65
CA ASN A 192 22.10 -17.74 10.08
C ASN A 192 22.22 -17.56 8.57
N ALA A 193 21.28 -16.88 7.91
CA ALA A 193 21.54 -16.26 6.62
C ALA A 193 22.61 -15.18 6.86
N SER A 194 23.87 -15.65 6.87
CA SER A 194 25.13 -14.97 7.12
C SER A 194 25.09 -13.62 7.85
N SER A 195 25.25 -13.67 9.17
CA SER A 195 25.69 -12.53 9.99
C SER A 195 27.15 -12.12 9.72
N SER A 196 27.87 -12.81 8.83
CA SER A 196 29.29 -12.58 8.49
C SER A 196 29.55 -12.21 7.02
N SER A 197 28.54 -12.20 6.16
CA SER A 197 28.61 -11.72 4.78
C SER A 197 27.28 -11.05 4.40
N SER A 198 27.35 -9.74 4.16
CA SER A 198 26.27 -8.91 3.60
C SER A 198 25.62 -9.50 2.34
N SER A 199 26.20 -10.52 1.71
CA SER A 199 25.69 -11.20 0.53
C SER A 199 24.38 -11.98 0.74
N SER A 200 24.17 -12.65 1.89
CA SER A 200 23.06 -13.63 1.98
C SER A 200 21.65 -13.01 2.10
N TYR A 201 21.45 -12.02 2.98
CA TYR A 201 20.16 -11.30 3.06
C TYR A 201 19.90 -10.48 1.80
N VAL A 202 20.95 -9.88 1.22
CA VAL A 202 20.83 -9.17 -0.05
C VAL A 202 20.38 -10.12 -1.15
N GLU A 203 21.02 -11.27 -1.33
CA GLU A 203 20.62 -12.29 -2.32
C GLU A 203 19.20 -12.82 -2.07
N PHE A 204 18.86 -13.09 -0.81
CA PHE A 204 17.54 -13.56 -0.42
C PHE A 204 16.46 -12.52 -0.73
N TRP A 205 16.64 -11.26 -0.32
CA TRP A 205 15.67 -10.19 -0.61
C TRP A 205 15.60 -9.85 -2.10
N ASN A 206 16.71 -9.94 -2.85
CA ASN A 206 16.65 -9.88 -4.32
C ASN A 206 15.79 -11.01 -4.89
N THR A 207 15.87 -12.22 -4.35
CA THR A 207 15.01 -13.35 -4.75
C THR A 207 13.54 -13.09 -4.45
N LEU A 208 13.23 -12.53 -3.28
CA LEU A 208 11.87 -12.14 -2.90
C LEU A 208 11.32 -11.05 -3.82
N ILE A 209 12.08 -9.98 -4.06
CA ILE A 209 11.67 -8.90 -4.96
C ILE A 209 11.52 -9.39 -6.41
N SER A 210 12.42 -10.24 -6.89
CA SER A 210 12.27 -10.91 -8.19
C SER A 210 10.93 -11.66 -8.28
N THR A 211 10.52 -12.34 -7.21
CA THR A 211 9.21 -12.99 -7.14
C THR A 211 8.04 -12.01 -7.18
N VAL A 212 8.13 -10.84 -6.53
CA VAL A 212 7.11 -9.78 -6.66
C VAL A 212 6.89 -9.41 -8.13
N PHE A 213 7.96 -9.17 -8.87
CA PHE A 213 7.85 -8.79 -10.28
C PHE A 213 7.39 -9.95 -11.17
N ALA A 214 7.96 -11.14 -11.00
CA ALA A 214 7.68 -12.30 -11.84
C ALA A 214 6.28 -12.89 -11.61
N GLN A 215 5.80 -12.92 -10.36
CA GLN A 215 4.58 -13.63 -9.97
C GLN A 215 3.43 -12.72 -9.55
N SER A 216 3.65 -11.41 -9.44
CA SER A 216 2.57 -10.44 -9.18
C SER A 216 2.50 -9.36 -10.26
N VAL A 217 3.55 -8.55 -10.42
CA VAL A 217 3.53 -7.41 -11.35
C VAL A 217 3.36 -7.85 -12.82
N LYS A 218 4.13 -8.85 -13.27
CA LYS A 218 4.06 -9.37 -14.64
C LYS A 218 2.69 -9.99 -14.98
N PRO A 219 2.09 -10.87 -14.15
CA PRO A 219 0.73 -11.37 -14.40
C PRO A 219 -0.34 -10.26 -14.48
N LEU A 220 -0.21 -9.20 -13.67
CA LEU A 220 -1.11 -8.04 -13.75
C LEU A 220 -0.90 -7.27 -15.06
N LEU A 221 0.35 -7.06 -15.49
CA LEU A 221 0.64 -6.48 -16.80
C LEU A 221 0.07 -7.32 -17.95
N ASP A 222 0.25 -8.64 -17.90
CA ASP A 222 -0.27 -9.58 -18.91
C ASP A 222 -1.80 -9.60 -18.96
N ALA A 223 -2.45 -9.34 -17.82
CA ALA A 223 -3.88 -9.09 -17.76
C ALA A 223 -4.29 -7.71 -18.32
N GLY A 224 -3.35 -6.85 -18.71
CA GLY A 224 -3.61 -5.59 -19.41
C GLY A 224 -3.62 -4.34 -18.52
N TYR A 225 -3.15 -4.43 -17.27
CA TYR A 225 -2.88 -3.25 -16.44
C TYR A 225 -1.56 -2.60 -16.84
N ALA A 226 -1.53 -1.27 -16.97
CA ALA A 226 -0.35 -0.57 -17.50
C ALA A 226 0.20 0.51 -16.57
N ASN A 227 -0.40 0.76 -15.40
CA ASN A 227 0.14 1.68 -14.39
C ASN A 227 0.37 0.90 -13.10
N LEU A 228 1.64 0.60 -12.84
CA LEU A 228 2.09 -0.33 -11.82
C LEU A 228 2.90 0.47 -10.80
N LEU A 229 2.35 0.65 -9.62
CA LEU A 229 3.01 1.32 -8.50
C LEU A 229 3.51 0.27 -7.51
N VAL A 230 4.80 0.32 -7.18
CA VAL A 230 5.37 -0.37 -6.02
C VAL A 230 5.83 0.67 -5.01
N VAL A 231 5.66 0.37 -3.73
CA VAL A 231 6.06 1.26 -2.63
C VAL A 231 7.19 0.61 -1.84
N ASN A 232 8.26 1.35 -1.56
CA ASN A 232 9.39 0.83 -0.80
C ASN A 232 9.09 0.76 0.71
N LEU A 233 10.00 0.18 1.49
CA LEU A 233 9.74 -0.03 2.92
C LEU A 233 9.61 1.30 3.66
N PRO A 234 8.69 1.38 4.64
CA PRO A 234 8.74 2.45 5.65
C PRO A 234 10.08 2.40 6.43
N PRO A 235 10.39 3.41 7.26
CA PRO A 235 11.62 3.42 8.07
C PRO A 235 11.54 2.40 9.22
N LEU A 236 11.64 1.10 8.88
CA LEU A 236 11.52 -0.01 9.83
C LEU A 236 12.61 0.05 10.92
N ASP A 237 13.79 0.58 10.57
CA ASP A 237 14.90 0.84 11.49
C ASP A 237 14.57 1.88 12.57
N ARG A 238 13.55 2.71 12.33
CA ARG A 238 13.05 3.71 13.25
C ARG A 238 11.69 3.36 13.83
N THR A 239 11.22 2.11 13.71
CA THR A 239 10.01 1.70 14.45
C THR A 239 10.18 1.99 15.93
N ALA A 240 9.07 2.32 16.60
CA ALA A 240 9.11 2.62 18.02
C ALA A 240 9.64 1.44 18.87
N ALA A 241 9.53 0.19 18.36
CA ALA A 241 10.19 -0.96 18.95
C ALA A 241 11.72 -0.91 18.73
N ASN A 242 12.19 -0.69 17.49
CA ASN A 242 13.62 -0.67 17.17
C ASN A 242 14.39 0.46 17.88
N GLN A 243 13.78 1.63 18.06
CA GLN A 243 14.40 2.74 18.79
C GLN A 243 14.75 2.42 20.26
N LYS A 244 14.17 1.34 20.83
CA LYS A 244 14.42 0.88 22.21
C LYS A 244 15.47 -0.23 22.30
N LEU A 245 15.94 -0.76 21.17
CA LEU A 245 16.88 -1.88 21.13
C LEU A 245 18.32 -1.38 21.02
N ASN A 246 19.25 -2.07 21.70
CA ASN A 246 20.69 -1.80 21.55
C ASN A 246 21.21 -2.20 20.15
N ASN A 247 20.61 -3.23 19.55
CA ASN A 247 20.95 -3.76 18.23
C ASN A 247 19.66 -3.93 17.40
N PRO A 248 19.06 -2.84 16.89
CA PRO A 248 17.80 -2.91 16.16
C PRO A 248 17.95 -3.68 14.85
N ARG A 249 16.96 -4.50 14.53
CA ARG A 249 16.85 -5.25 13.27
C ARG A 249 15.40 -5.18 12.80
N PRO A 250 15.12 -4.82 11.53
CA PRO A 250 16.08 -4.34 10.54
C PRO A 250 16.74 -3.00 10.96
N ASN A 251 18.02 -2.83 10.65
CA ASN A 251 18.72 -1.55 10.78
C ASN A 251 18.64 -0.74 9.47
N LYS A 252 19.15 0.50 9.50
CA LYS A 252 19.12 1.41 8.33
C LYS A 252 19.72 0.80 7.06
N GLN A 253 20.81 0.04 7.20
CA GLN A 253 21.49 -0.57 6.07
C GLN A 253 20.67 -1.71 5.45
N GLU A 254 19.93 -2.46 6.27
CA GLU A 254 19.06 -3.54 5.84
C GLU A 254 17.82 -3.02 5.12
N VAL A 255 17.20 -1.98 5.65
CA VAL A 255 16.12 -1.25 4.97
C VAL A 255 16.62 -0.73 3.61
N ALA A 256 17.84 -0.19 3.56
CA ALA A 256 18.45 0.27 2.32
C ALA A 256 18.71 -0.86 1.31
N TRP A 257 19.12 -2.05 1.75
CA TRP A 257 19.30 -3.20 0.85
C TRP A 257 18.01 -3.63 0.17
N TRP A 258 16.91 -3.76 0.93
CA TRP A 258 15.60 -4.06 0.36
C TRP A 258 15.15 -2.99 -0.63
N ASN A 259 15.22 -1.72 -0.23
CA ASN A 259 14.77 -0.61 -1.06
C ASN A 259 15.60 -0.50 -2.35
N ALA A 260 16.91 -0.77 -2.29
CA ALA A 260 17.77 -0.83 -3.47
C ALA A 260 17.39 -1.99 -4.41
N ALA A 261 17.10 -3.18 -3.87
CA ALA A 261 16.63 -4.32 -4.66
C ALA A 261 15.30 -3.99 -5.37
N LEU A 262 14.34 -3.38 -4.67
CA LEU A 262 13.06 -2.97 -5.25
C LEU A 262 13.25 -1.99 -6.42
N VAL A 263 14.09 -0.96 -6.25
CA VAL A 263 14.39 0.01 -7.31
C VAL A 263 15.07 -0.65 -8.50
N ALA A 264 16.06 -1.51 -8.28
CA ALA A 264 16.77 -2.20 -9.35
C ALA A 264 15.82 -3.09 -10.18
N HIS A 265 15.01 -3.93 -9.52
CA HIS A 265 14.05 -4.79 -10.20
C HIS A 265 12.95 -3.99 -10.93
N ALA A 266 12.48 -2.88 -10.34
CA ALA A 266 11.53 -2.00 -11.01
C ALA A 266 12.11 -1.37 -12.29
N SER A 267 13.39 -0.97 -12.25
CA SER A 267 14.10 -0.42 -13.42
C SER A 267 14.23 -1.47 -14.52
N THR A 268 14.73 -2.67 -14.19
CA THR A 268 14.84 -3.78 -15.15
C THR A 268 13.48 -4.12 -15.76
N PHE A 269 12.43 -4.22 -14.93
CA PHE A 269 11.09 -4.51 -15.40
C PHE A 269 10.54 -3.42 -16.34
N ALA A 270 10.82 -2.14 -16.06
CA ALA A 270 10.43 -1.03 -16.93
C ALA A 270 11.15 -1.06 -18.29
N GLU A 271 12.43 -1.46 -18.32
CA GLU A 271 13.20 -1.63 -19.56
C GLU A 271 12.67 -2.80 -20.41
N GLU A 272 12.29 -3.90 -19.75
CA GLU A 272 11.75 -5.09 -20.42
C GLU A 272 10.30 -4.92 -20.90
N ASN A 273 9.53 -4.01 -20.29
CA ASN A 273 8.11 -3.80 -20.55
C ASN A 273 7.80 -2.31 -20.81
N PRO A 274 8.31 -1.73 -21.93
CA PRO A 274 8.23 -0.29 -22.21
C PRO A 274 6.79 0.23 -22.45
N GLU A 275 5.83 -0.67 -22.69
CA GLU A 275 4.40 -0.36 -22.80
C GLU A 275 3.72 -0.08 -21.44
N ALA A 276 4.37 -0.45 -20.34
CA ALA A 276 3.90 -0.24 -18.99
C ALA A 276 4.59 0.97 -18.33
N ARG A 277 3.89 1.59 -17.39
CA ARG A 277 4.45 2.55 -16.46
C ARG A 277 4.69 1.86 -15.13
N THR A 278 5.95 1.59 -14.84
CA THR A 278 6.42 1.04 -13.55
C THR A 278 6.95 2.17 -12.70
N MET A 279 6.39 2.35 -11.51
CA MET A 279 6.68 3.47 -10.62
C MET A 279 7.10 2.94 -9.26
N VAL A 280 8.16 3.51 -8.69
CA VAL A 280 8.56 3.26 -7.30
C VAL A 280 8.27 4.53 -6.49
N TYR A 281 7.32 4.46 -5.56
CA TYR A 281 7.15 5.54 -4.59
C TYR A 281 8.07 5.32 -3.39
N ASP A 282 8.88 6.34 -3.09
CA ASP A 282 9.84 6.33 -1.99
C ASP A 282 9.19 6.80 -0.68
N ALA A 283 8.36 5.93 -0.11
CA ALA A 283 7.76 6.16 1.20
C ALA A 283 8.83 6.30 2.28
N ASN A 284 9.96 5.57 2.17
CA ASN A 284 11.04 5.64 3.14
C ASN A 284 11.58 7.06 3.33
N THR A 285 11.91 7.74 2.24
CA THR A 285 12.45 9.11 2.27
C THR A 285 11.42 10.08 2.84
N PHE A 286 10.17 10.01 2.38
CA PHE A 286 9.11 10.88 2.87
C PHE A 286 8.89 10.70 4.38
N LEU A 287 8.75 9.46 4.83
CA LEU A 287 8.48 9.12 6.22
C LEU A 287 9.65 9.47 7.15
N ASN A 288 10.90 9.30 6.71
CA ASN A 288 12.06 9.79 7.46
C ASN A 288 12.02 11.30 7.62
N ALA A 289 11.70 12.06 6.57
CA ALA A 289 11.58 13.52 6.66
C ALA A 289 10.45 13.96 7.60
N VAL A 290 9.34 13.23 7.65
CA VAL A 290 8.29 13.45 8.65
C VAL A 290 8.80 13.22 10.06
N MET A 291 9.56 12.15 10.31
CA MET A 291 10.11 11.86 11.64
C MET A 291 11.21 12.86 12.07
N ASP A 292 11.94 13.44 11.12
CA ASP A 292 12.98 14.44 11.38
C ASP A 292 12.40 15.83 11.65
N GLU A 293 11.24 16.14 11.06
CA GLU A 293 10.54 17.42 11.24
C GLU A 293 9.06 17.24 11.62
N PRO A 294 8.73 16.53 12.71
CA PRO A 294 7.38 16.06 12.99
C PRO A 294 6.38 17.19 13.25
N ALA A 295 6.85 18.32 13.80
CA ALA A 295 6.03 19.50 14.07
C ALA A 295 5.40 20.09 12.79
N LYS A 296 6.07 19.97 11.62
CA LYS A 296 5.50 20.41 10.32
C LYS A 296 4.23 19.66 9.95
N TYR A 297 4.05 18.47 10.53
CA TYR A 297 2.97 17.54 10.23
C TYR A 297 2.00 17.36 11.40
N ALA A 298 2.04 18.23 12.40
CA ALA A 298 1.26 18.12 13.65
C ALA A 298 1.51 16.79 14.40
N ILE A 299 2.70 16.22 14.27
CA ILE A 299 3.14 15.04 15.01
C ILE A 299 3.98 15.50 16.19
N VAL A 300 3.68 14.95 17.37
CA VAL A 300 4.36 15.22 18.63
C VAL A 300 5.27 14.05 19.01
N ASN A 301 4.86 12.82 18.71
CA ASN A 301 5.57 11.62 19.16
C ASN A 301 6.00 10.71 18.01
N THR A 302 7.31 10.52 17.85
CA THR A 302 7.92 9.65 16.83
C THR A 302 8.64 8.44 17.42
N THR A 303 8.69 8.31 18.75
CA THR A 303 9.56 7.36 19.47
C THR A 303 8.77 6.29 20.23
N SER A 304 7.45 6.44 20.34
CA SER A 304 6.54 5.54 21.05
C SER A 304 5.16 5.51 20.39
N TRP A 305 4.25 4.73 20.97
CA TRP A 305 2.83 4.67 20.61
C TRP A 305 1.99 4.71 21.90
N CYS A 306 0.69 5.02 21.78
CA CYS A 306 -0.20 5.00 22.93
C CYS A 306 -0.39 3.56 23.47
N PRO A 307 -0.23 3.28 24.78
CA PRO A 307 -0.50 1.95 25.33
C PRO A 307 -1.92 1.44 25.07
N GLY A 308 -2.91 2.34 25.09
CA GLY A 308 -4.31 2.06 24.79
C GLY A 308 -4.69 2.15 23.32
N TYR A 309 -3.73 2.10 22.39
CA TYR A 309 -3.99 2.33 20.95
C TYR A 309 -5.10 1.46 20.35
N ASN A 310 -5.43 0.31 20.94
CA ASN A 310 -6.48 -0.60 20.46
C ASN A 310 -7.76 -0.56 21.30
N GLN A 311 -7.90 0.42 22.19
CA GLN A 311 -9.08 0.61 23.04
C GLN A 311 -9.96 1.71 22.45
N LEU A 312 -11.26 1.47 22.27
CA LEU A 312 -12.14 2.44 21.60
C LEU A 312 -12.22 3.79 22.33
N ASP A 313 -12.14 3.79 23.65
CA ASP A 313 -12.16 5.00 24.48
C ASP A 313 -10.87 5.82 24.40
N VAL A 314 -9.80 5.32 23.76
CA VAL A 314 -8.60 6.12 23.46
C VAL A 314 -8.89 7.29 22.52
N LEU A 315 -9.96 7.20 21.72
CA LEU A 315 -10.38 8.26 20.80
C LEU A 315 -10.94 9.48 21.53
N THR A 316 -11.47 9.31 22.74
CA THR A 316 -12.09 10.38 23.54
C THR A 316 -11.34 10.69 24.82
N THR A 317 -10.59 9.72 25.36
CA THR A 317 -9.95 9.78 26.68
C THR A 317 -8.54 9.17 26.63
N PRO A 318 -7.65 9.62 25.74
CA PRO A 318 -6.29 9.06 25.62
C PRO A 318 -5.44 9.22 26.90
N GLU A 319 -5.73 10.24 27.71
CA GLU A 319 -5.04 10.51 28.98
C GLU A 319 -5.19 9.37 29.99
N LYS A 320 -6.25 8.56 29.89
CA LYS A 320 -6.45 7.33 30.66
C LYS A 320 -5.28 6.35 30.48
N TYR A 321 -4.64 6.38 29.31
CA TYR A 321 -3.53 5.52 28.93
C TYR A 321 -2.17 6.22 29.04
N GLY A 322 -2.14 7.44 29.60
CA GLY A 322 -0.92 8.25 29.68
C GLY A 322 -0.41 8.70 28.31
N CYS A 323 -1.30 8.88 27.33
CA CYS A 323 -0.95 9.26 25.97
C CYS A 323 -1.75 10.50 25.49
N GLY A 324 -1.27 11.12 24.41
CA GLY A 324 -2.00 12.19 23.70
C GLY A 324 -2.97 11.62 22.66
N LYS A 325 -3.56 12.50 21.85
CA LYS A 325 -4.43 12.05 20.75
C LYS A 325 -3.64 11.20 19.76
N LEU A 326 -4.26 10.17 19.19
CA LEU A 326 -3.55 9.27 18.27
C LEU A 326 -3.05 9.95 16.99
N ASP A 327 -3.67 11.03 16.53
CA ASP A 327 -3.20 11.82 15.38
C ASP A 327 -1.90 12.60 15.66
N GLU A 328 -1.53 12.77 16.92
CA GLU A 328 -0.25 13.37 17.32
C GLU A 328 0.91 12.35 17.34
N TYR A 329 0.63 11.06 17.07
CA TYR A 329 1.64 10.00 17.01
C TYR A 329 2.00 9.64 15.57
N PHE A 330 3.28 9.36 15.35
CA PHE A 330 3.75 8.74 14.12
C PHE A 330 3.41 7.25 14.08
N TRP A 331 3.68 6.55 15.18
CA TRP A 331 3.47 5.11 15.31
C TRP A 331 2.15 4.82 16.03
N TYR A 332 1.27 4.06 15.37
CA TYR A 332 0.01 3.58 15.95
C TYR A 332 0.24 2.46 16.97
N ASN A 333 1.15 1.54 16.63
CA ASN A 333 1.59 0.46 17.50
C ASN A 333 3.08 0.20 17.27
N SER A 334 3.59 -0.97 17.66
CA SER A 334 5.01 -1.31 17.57
C SER A 334 5.59 -1.29 16.13
N GLY A 335 4.76 -1.39 15.09
CA GLY A 335 5.25 -1.53 13.71
C GLY A 335 4.41 -0.83 12.62
N HIS A 336 3.30 -0.18 12.97
CA HIS A 336 2.39 0.45 12.00
C HIS A 336 2.28 1.95 12.20
N LEU A 337 2.14 2.67 11.09
CA LEU A 337 1.91 4.11 11.06
C LEU A 337 0.48 4.44 11.51
N THR A 338 0.26 5.63 12.08
CA THR A 338 -1.10 6.11 12.33
C THR A 338 -1.82 6.48 11.04
N SER A 339 -3.15 6.45 11.09
CA SER A 339 -4.02 6.93 10.00
C SER A 339 -3.66 8.36 9.59
N HIS A 340 -3.29 9.23 10.55
CA HIS A 340 -2.79 10.58 10.25
C HIS A 340 -1.52 10.58 9.39
N VAL A 341 -0.53 9.72 9.70
CA VAL A 341 0.68 9.59 8.87
C VAL A 341 0.36 9.10 7.46
N HIS A 342 -0.55 8.13 7.32
CA HIS A 342 -1.03 7.69 6.01
C HIS A 342 -1.70 8.84 5.23
N LYS A 343 -2.49 9.68 5.91
CA LYS A 343 -3.17 10.86 5.32
C LYS A 343 -2.19 11.90 4.80
N ILE A 344 -1.18 12.28 5.58
CA ILE A 344 -0.21 13.31 5.19
C ILE A 344 0.75 12.83 4.08
N MET A 345 0.90 11.53 3.90
CA MET A 345 1.67 10.94 2.79
C MET A 345 0.97 11.10 1.44
N VAL A 346 -0.37 11.08 1.41
CA VAL A 346 -1.14 11.09 0.16
C VAL A 346 -0.86 12.33 -0.72
N PRO A 347 -0.77 13.57 -0.21
CA PRO A 347 -0.38 14.72 -1.04
C PRO A 347 0.97 14.56 -1.76
N ASP A 348 1.97 13.97 -1.11
CA ASP A 348 3.28 13.73 -1.71
C ASP A 348 3.21 12.61 -2.77
N LEU A 349 2.51 11.52 -2.45
CA LEU A 349 2.21 10.45 -3.42
C LEU A 349 1.47 10.98 -4.66
N VAL A 350 0.44 11.82 -4.50
CA VAL A 350 -0.29 12.43 -5.61
C VAL A 350 0.63 13.33 -6.45
N LYS A 351 1.53 14.08 -5.82
CA LYS A 351 2.55 14.87 -6.53
C LYS A 351 3.49 13.98 -7.34
N PHE A 352 3.92 12.85 -6.76
CA PHE A 352 4.73 11.85 -7.45
C PHE A 352 3.99 11.24 -8.65
N LEU A 353 2.77 10.72 -8.47
CA LEU A 353 1.99 10.11 -9.56
C LEU A 353 1.70 11.09 -10.70
N ARG A 354 1.53 12.38 -10.39
CA ARG A 354 1.40 13.45 -11.39
C ARG A 354 2.70 13.70 -12.17
N SER A 355 3.86 13.60 -11.52
CA SER A 355 5.16 13.81 -12.19
C SER A 355 5.44 12.67 -13.16
N GLU A 356 5.17 11.43 -12.75
CA GLU A 356 5.26 10.24 -13.59
C GLU A 356 4.30 10.33 -14.78
N SER A 357 3.07 10.80 -14.57
CA SER A 357 2.12 11.03 -15.67
C SER A 357 2.61 12.03 -16.71
N LYS A 358 3.48 12.99 -16.35
CA LYS A 358 4.04 13.98 -17.29
C LYS A 358 5.24 13.45 -18.07
N LYS A 359 6.10 12.63 -17.45
CA LYS A 359 7.29 12.05 -18.11
C LYS A 359 6.90 11.27 -19.37
N TYR A 360 5.87 10.45 -19.27
CA TYR A 360 5.35 9.61 -20.35
C TYR A 360 4.50 10.36 -21.39
N ARG A 361 4.33 11.67 -21.27
CA ARG A 361 3.68 12.53 -22.29
C ARG A 361 4.66 13.26 -23.19
N LYS A 362 5.95 13.28 -22.84
CA LYS A 362 6.99 14.01 -23.56
C LYS A 362 7.75 13.14 -24.58
N CYS A 363 7.29 11.92 -24.83
CA CYS A 363 7.85 11.02 -25.85
C CYS A 363 6.94 10.99 -27.07
#